data_AF-A0A382GWH5-F1
#
_entry.id   AF-A0A382GWH5-F1
#
_cell.length_a   1.000
_cell.length_b   1.000
_cell.length_c   1.000
_cell.angle_alpha   90.00
_cell.angle_beta   90.00
_cell.angle_gamma   90.00
#
_symmetry.space_group_name_H-M   'P 1'
#
loop_
_entity.id
_entity.type
_entity.pdbx_description
1 polymer ?
#
loop_
_entity_poly.entity_id
_entity_poly.type
_entity_poly.pdbx_seq_one_letter_code
_entity_poly.pdbx_strand_id
1 'polypeptide(L)'
;MVEKYSSRRKELKAHLKDPKLSLEEKQKVRDELHKLPKRSNPNRITNRCFLTGRPKGYLRKFGLSRIVVREMALRGEIPGVTKASW
;
A
#
# COMPACT_ATOMS: atom_id res chain seq x y z
N MET A 1 6.91 -8.96 -5.28
CA MET A 1 6.77 -9.91 -4.13
C MET A 1 5.35 -9.94 -3.58
N VAL A 2 4.75 -8.80 -3.24
CA VAL A 2 3.35 -8.75 -2.73
C VAL A 2 2.36 -9.35 -3.73
N GLU A 3 2.48 -9.00 -5.01
CA GLU A 3 1.63 -9.50 -6.09
C GLU A 3 1.65 -11.03 -6.22
N LYS A 4 2.86 -11.62 -6.17
CA LYS A 4 3.09 -13.09 -6.22
C LYS A 4 2.31 -13.87 -5.15
N TYR A 5 2.17 -13.32 -3.94
CA TYR A 5 1.49 -13.99 -2.83
C TYR A 5 0.09 -13.41 -2.56
N SER A 6 -0.42 -12.54 -3.42
CA SER A 6 -1.66 -11.81 -3.17
C SER A 6 -2.88 -12.73 -3.15
N SER A 7 -2.97 -13.68 -4.08
CA SER A 7 -4.02 -14.72 -4.15
C SER A 7 -4.01 -15.60 -2.90
N ARG A 8 -2.87 -16.25 -2.63
CA ARG A 8 -2.71 -17.15 -1.47
C ARG A 8 -3.03 -16.48 -0.13
N ARG A 9 -2.63 -15.22 0.05
CA ARG A 9 -2.96 -14.47 1.28
C ARG A 9 -4.44 -14.09 1.37
N LYS A 10 -5.12 -13.83 0.24
CA LYS A 10 -6.57 -13.58 0.21
C LYS A 10 -7.33 -14.85 0.60
N GLU A 11 -6.97 -15.99 0.04
CA GLU A 11 -7.56 -17.31 0.36
C GLU A 11 -7.43 -17.62 1.86
N LEU A 12 -6.21 -17.58 2.41
CA LEU A 12 -5.97 -17.87 3.83
C LEU A 12 -6.71 -16.91 4.77
N LYS A 13 -6.84 -15.64 4.38
CA LYS A 13 -7.61 -14.64 5.14
C LYS A 13 -9.12 -14.87 5.04
N ALA A 14 -9.62 -15.36 3.91
CA ALA A 14 -11.03 -15.71 3.76
C ALA A 14 -11.38 -16.88 4.68
N HIS A 15 -10.56 -17.94 4.69
CA HIS A 15 -10.70 -19.07 5.61
C HIS A 15 -10.70 -18.67 7.09
N LEU A 16 -9.87 -17.68 7.48
CA LEU A 16 -9.87 -17.17 8.85
C LEU A 16 -11.12 -16.36 9.23
N LYS A 17 -11.86 -15.82 8.24
CA LYS A 17 -13.06 -15.02 8.47
C LYS A 17 -14.29 -15.91 8.72
N ASP A 18 -14.25 -17.18 8.33
CA ASP A 18 -15.35 -18.10 8.49
C ASP A 18 -15.61 -18.43 9.98
N PRO A 19 -16.83 -18.18 10.50
CA PRO A 19 -17.13 -18.35 11.92
C PRO A 19 -17.20 -19.83 12.33
N LYS A 20 -17.54 -20.72 11.40
CA LYS A 20 -17.76 -22.16 11.64
C LYS A 20 -16.49 -22.97 11.90
N LEU A 21 -15.30 -22.42 11.60
CA LEU A 21 -14.04 -23.15 11.78
C LEU A 21 -13.72 -23.37 13.25
N SER A 22 -13.21 -24.56 13.56
CA SER A 22 -12.67 -24.91 14.87
C SER A 22 -11.44 -24.06 15.21
N LEU A 23 -11.14 -23.93 16.51
CA LEU A 23 -9.98 -23.17 16.98
C LEU A 23 -8.66 -23.76 16.46
N GLU A 24 -8.56 -25.09 16.41
CA GLU A 24 -7.36 -25.79 15.92
C GLU A 24 -7.12 -25.54 14.43
N GLU A 25 -8.18 -25.52 13.62
CA GLU A 25 -8.09 -25.24 12.19
C GLU A 25 -7.68 -23.78 11.95
N LYS A 26 -8.25 -22.85 12.73
CA LYS A 26 -7.83 -21.44 12.72
C LYS A 26 -6.36 -21.30 13.09
N GLN A 27 -5.86 -22.09 14.03
CA GLN A 27 -4.45 -22.09 14.42
C GLN A 27 -3.54 -22.52 13.26
N LYS A 28 -3.86 -23.64 12.60
CA LYS A 28 -3.10 -24.14 11.43
C LYS A 28 -3.05 -23.12 10.29
N VAL A 29 -4.17 -22.47 9.98
CA VAL A 29 -4.22 -21.43 8.93
C VAL A 29 -3.38 -20.20 9.30
N ARG A 30 -3.34 -19.82 10.59
CA ARG A 30 -2.42 -18.75 11.06
C ARG A 30 -0.97 -19.16 10.87
N ASP A 31 -0.60 -20.38 11.22
CA ASP A 31 0.76 -20.89 11.06
C ASP A 31 1.20 -20.87 9.59
N GLU A 32 0.33 -21.28 8.67
CA GLU A 32 0.57 -21.15 7.22
C GLU A 32 0.76 -19.70 6.79
N LEU A 33 -0.05 -18.77 7.30
CA LEU A 33 0.07 -17.34 6.99
C LEU A 33 1.39 -16.76 7.53
N HIS A 34 1.89 -17.28 8.66
CA HIS A 34 3.17 -16.90 9.27
C HIS A 34 4.39 -17.46 8.52
N LYS A 35 4.27 -18.64 7.90
CA LYS A 35 5.31 -19.21 7.02
C LYS A 35 5.59 -18.36 5.78
N LEU A 36 4.61 -17.58 5.31
CA LEU A 36 4.80 -16.71 4.16
C LEU A 36 5.80 -15.57 4.44
N PRO A 37 6.61 -15.16 3.44
CA PRO A 37 7.60 -14.10 3.64
C PRO A 37 6.98 -12.79 4.16
N LYS A 38 7.59 -12.17 5.17
CA LYS A 38 7.06 -10.93 5.79
C LYS A 38 6.87 -9.79 4.79
N ARG A 39 7.78 -9.64 3.82
CA ARG A 39 7.72 -8.60 2.76
C ARG A 39 6.59 -8.80 1.75
N SER A 40 5.91 -9.94 1.76
CA SER A 40 4.73 -10.15 0.90
C SER A 40 3.44 -9.59 1.50
N ASN A 41 3.48 -9.01 2.71
CA ASN A 41 2.35 -8.30 3.29
C ASN A 41 2.21 -6.89 2.65
N PRO A 42 1.04 -6.55 2.04
CA PRO A 42 0.82 -5.25 1.42
C PRO A 42 0.92 -4.07 2.39
N ASN A 43 0.62 -4.27 3.67
CA ASN A 43 0.69 -3.20 4.68
C ASN A 43 2.11 -2.66 4.90
N ARG A 44 3.13 -3.40 4.45
CA ARG A 44 4.54 -2.97 4.53
C ARG A 44 4.97 -2.09 3.37
N ILE A 45 4.14 -1.93 2.33
CA ILE A 45 4.43 -1.03 1.22
C ILE A 45 4.22 0.40 1.72
N THR A 46 5.25 1.24 1.55
CA THR A 46 5.17 2.68 1.80
C THR A 46 5.12 3.41 0.47
N ASN A 47 4.16 4.31 0.30
CA ASN A 47 4.15 5.20 -0.85
C ASN A 47 5.33 6.18 -0.74
N ARG A 48 6.13 6.26 -1.80
CA ARG A 48 7.30 7.14 -1.89
C ARG A 48 7.15 8.03 -3.10
N CYS A 49 7.73 9.22 -3.02
CA CYS A 49 7.83 10.11 -4.17
C CYS A 49 8.51 9.38 -5.33
N PHE A 50 7.91 9.41 -6.52
CA PHE A 50 8.48 8.77 -7.71
C PHE A 50 9.85 9.36 -8.09
N LEU A 51 10.00 10.68 -8.00
CA LEU A 51 11.24 11.37 -8.39
C LEU A 51 12.34 11.31 -7.33
N THR A 52 12.01 11.48 -6.05
CA THR A 52 13.01 11.65 -4.98
C THR A 52 13.03 10.53 -3.94
N GLY A 53 12.11 9.57 -4.01
CA GLY A 53 11.99 8.50 -3.02
C GLY A 53 11.51 8.94 -1.63
N ARG A 54 11.18 10.23 -1.42
CA ARG A 54 10.78 10.76 -0.11
C ARG A 54 9.56 9.99 0.43
N PRO A 55 9.63 9.45 1.67
CA PRO A 55 8.55 8.61 2.23
C PRO A 55 7.39 9.40 2.85
N LYS A 56 7.61 10.67 3.21
CA LYS A 56 6.62 11.52 3.89
C LYS A 56 6.13 12.65 2.99
N GLY A 57 4.88 13.07 3.23
CA GLY A 57 4.23 14.12 2.44
C GLY A 57 3.96 13.70 1.00
N TYR A 58 3.59 12.43 0.80
CA TYR A 58 3.20 11.87 -0.49
C TYR A 58 1.76 12.26 -0.84
N LEU A 59 1.57 12.87 -2.01
CA LEU A 59 0.26 13.24 -2.54
C LEU A 59 -0.21 12.18 -3.52
N ARG A 60 -1.24 11.41 -3.13
CA ARG A 60 -1.74 10.25 -3.90
C ARG A 60 -2.17 10.58 -5.33
N LYS A 61 -2.80 11.76 -5.53
CA LYS A 61 -3.23 12.22 -6.86
C LYS A 61 -2.08 12.41 -7.84
N PHE A 62 -0.91 12.82 -7.33
CA PHE A 62 0.24 13.18 -8.17
C PHE A 62 1.36 12.13 -8.15
N GLY A 63 1.35 11.17 -7.21
CA GLY A 63 2.45 10.20 -7.09
C GLY A 63 3.77 10.79 -6.55
N LEU A 64 3.73 12.02 -6.04
CA LEU A 64 4.91 12.83 -5.76
C LEU A 64 4.87 13.41 -4.34
N SER A 65 6.03 13.86 -3.86
CA SER A 65 6.10 14.56 -2.58
C SER A 65 5.60 16.00 -2.67
N ARG A 66 5.15 16.57 -1.55
CA ARG A 66 4.71 17.98 -1.45
C ARG A 66 5.72 19.02 -1.99
N ILE A 67 7.01 18.72 -1.95
CA ILE A 67 8.07 19.64 -2.42
C ILE A 67 8.06 19.67 -3.95
N VAL A 68 8.21 18.49 -4.54
CA VAL A 68 8.24 18.30 -6.00
C VAL A 68 6.93 18.75 -6.64
N VAL A 69 5.77 18.43 -6.03
CA VAL A 69 4.47 18.90 -6.52
C VAL A 69 4.40 20.43 -6.55
N ARG A 70 4.91 21.10 -5.50
CA ARG A 70 4.95 22.56 -5.46
C ARG A 70 5.87 23.13 -6.55
N GLU A 71 7.05 22.56 -6.74
CA GLU A 71 8.01 23.01 -7.77
C GLU A 71 7.46 22.81 -9.18
N MET A 72 6.82 21.67 -9.46
CA MET A 72 6.19 21.40 -10.76
C MET A 72 4.97 22.29 -10.99
N ALA A 73 4.14 22.53 -9.97
CA ALA A 73 3.02 23.45 -10.06
C ALA A 73 3.47 24.89 -10.34
N LEU A 74 4.55 25.35 -9.69
CA LEU A 74 5.12 26.68 -9.94
C LEU A 74 5.70 26.80 -11.36
N ARG A 75 6.22 25.70 -11.92
CA ARG A 75 6.68 25.63 -13.31
C ARG A 75 5.56 25.47 -14.34
N GLY A 76 4.31 25.26 -13.91
CA GLY A 76 3.18 25.01 -14.81
C GLY A 76 3.18 23.61 -15.44
N GLU A 77 3.97 22.67 -14.92
CA GLU A 77 4.07 21.29 -15.44
C GLU A 77 2.88 20.41 -15.04
N ILE A 78 2.09 20.85 -14.04
CA ILE A 78 0.90 20.13 -13.59
C ILE A 78 -0.36 20.80 -14.19
N PRO A 79 -1.07 20.15 -15.12
CA PRO A 79 -2.24 20.74 -15.75
C PRO A 79 -3.37 20.96 -14.74
N GLY A 80 -4.01 22.12 -14.82
CA GLY A 80 -5.16 22.49 -13.99
C GLY A 80 -4.85 22.79 -12.52
N VAL A 81 -3.57 22.91 -12.13
CA VAL A 81 -3.18 23.34 -10.78
C VAL A 81 -2.84 24.82 -10.80
N THR A 82 -3.66 25.61 -10.12
CA THR A 82 -3.43 27.04 -9.86
C THR A 82 -3.42 27.30 -8.36
N LYS A 83 -2.87 28.45 -7.95
CA LYS A 83 -2.99 28.89 -6.55
C LYS A 83 -4.45 29.22 -6.28
N ALA A 84 -5.02 28.61 -5.26
CA ALA A 84 -6.36 28.93 -4.79
C ALA A 84 -6.35 30.30 -4.08
N SER A 85 -7.29 31.16 -4.45
CA SER A 85 -7.64 32.39 -3.74
C SER A 85 -9.14 32.36 -3.51
N TRP A 86 -9.56 32.55 -2.27
CA TRP A 86 -10.95 32.67 -1.85
C TRP A 86 -11.08 33.87 -0.92
#